data_AF-A0A9P6A082-F1
#
_entry.id   AF-A0A9P6A082-F1
#
_cell.length_a   1.000
_cell.length_b   1.000
_cell.length_c   1.000
_cell.angle_alpha   90.00
_cell.angle_beta   90.00
_cell.angle_gamma   90.00
#
_symmetry.space_group_name_H-M   'P 1'
#
loop_
_entity.id
_entity.type
_entity.pdbx_description
1 polymer ?
#
loop_
_entity_poly.entity_id
_entity_poly.type
_entity_poly.pdbx_seq_one_letter_code
_entity_poly.pdbx_strand_id
1 'polypeptide(L)'
;MDATTTTDTAMADSYSKPQSPSPLSPPPPTAKAALKSKIELLNQSMKSIQQLRQIPPLLLKPPLRKPLTPSRPIPPPTQHLAWQPTNATHHFEQFRGIHDQILSEPVQHALVAARDSEKADSSDLTVNARRETRKRRRPPSPSSPQPYVSATASNPSLFPPPSDSDPDPLKADQLAQFIRDFNRGNDAKLHIWLRSRIAPKDELPVVVRYTLPDVLTAYITLSYTPPHRTTLVTESVSMFAPREQATPQSQSEFTVYQILSQQISKMIQSCPFVPFQTLMSLLSSYDVLFSARCVKCKRVLPSEGYIPAVARSWVTSPELLEGAQGAKWVAFHVGCQQS
;
A
#
# COMPACT_ATOMS: atom_id res chain seq x y z
N MET A 1 -71.09 27.37 13.00
CA MET A 1 -70.76 26.07 12.39
C MET A 1 -69.69 25.43 13.26
N ASP A 2 -69.96 25.14 14.54
CA ASP A 2 -70.79 24.03 15.05
C ASP A 2 -70.26 22.68 14.52
N ALA A 3 -69.87 21.69 15.31
CA ALA A 3 -70.40 21.28 16.60
C ALA A 3 -69.38 20.52 17.49
N THR A 4 -69.58 20.73 18.79
CA THR A 4 -69.35 19.87 19.97
C THR A 4 -69.25 18.36 19.74
N THR A 5 -68.49 17.65 20.58
CA THR A 5 -69.03 16.65 21.54
C THR A 5 -67.97 16.28 22.60
N THR A 6 -68.38 16.46 23.84
CA THR A 6 -67.74 16.13 25.12
C THR A 6 -68.10 14.69 25.50
N THR A 7 -67.18 13.92 26.07
CA THR A 7 -67.56 12.89 27.07
C THR A 7 -66.42 12.61 28.03
N ASP A 8 -66.80 12.65 29.30
CA ASP A 8 -66.03 12.63 30.53
C ASP A 8 -66.48 11.38 31.29
N THR A 9 -65.57 10.49 31.71
CA THR A 9 -65.90 9.37 32.61
C THR A 9 -64.71 9.00 33.51
N ALA A 10 -64.76 9.55 34.72
CA ALA A 10 -64.57 8.95 36.03
C ALA A 10 -63.45 7.89 36.29
N MET A 11 -62.55 8.30 37.18
CA MET A 11 -62.09 7.63 38.41
C MET A 11 -62.05 6.10 38.51
N ALA A 12 -60.86 5.57 38.79
CA ALA A 12 -60.66 4.53 39.80
C ALA A 12 -59.21 4.58 40.33
N ASP A 13 -59.04 5.11 41.54
CA ASP A 13 -57.85 4.94 42.35
C ASP A 13 -57.65 3.46 42.69
N SER A 14 -56.49 2.91 42.36
CA SER A 14 -56.05 1.59 42.83
C SER A 14 -54.64 1.68 43.39
N TYR A 15 -54.59 1.69 44.73
CA TYR A 15 -53.40 1.47 45.55
C TYR A 15 -52.68 0.18 45.13
N SER A 16 -51.45 0.32 44.62
CA SER A 16 -50.51 -0.80 44.44
C SER A 16 -49.17 -0.48 45.10
N LYS A 17 -49.01 -1.11 46.27
CA LYS A 17 -47.79 -1.55 47.00
C LYS A 17 -46.42 -1.20 46.37
N PRO A 18 -45.48 -0.57 47.11
CA PRO A 18 -44.11 -0.38 46.65
C PRO A 18 -43.37 -1.73 46.58
N GLN A 19 -43.04 -2.14 45.35
CA GLN A 19 -42.24 -3.33 45.07
C GLN A 19 -40.75 -2.94 45.17
N SER A 20 -40.03 -3.62 46.05
CA SER A 20 -38.59 -3.46 46.28
C SER A 20 -37.80 -3.61 44.95
N PRO A 21 -36.79 -2.76 44.67
CA PRO A 21 -36.09 -2.77 43.40
C PRO A 21 -35.26 -4.05 43.26
N SER A 22 -35.62 -4.86 42.27
CA SER A 22 -34.78 -5.95 41.80
C SER A 22 -33.51 -5.38 41.17
N PRO A 23 -32.36 -6.06 41.31
CA PRO A 23 -31.07 -5.56 40.84
C PRO A 23 -31.09 -5.34 39.33
N LEU A 24 -30.70 -4.12 38.93
CA LEU A 24 -30.50 -3.67 37.56
C LEU A 24 -29.75 -4.71 36.73
N SER A 25 -30.46 -5.29 35.77
CA SER A 25 -29.84 -6.03 34.66
C SER A 25 -28.90 -5.06 33.92
N PRO A 26 -27.66 -5.44 33.60
CA PRO A 26 -26.77 -4.58 32.84
C PRO A 26 -27.38 -4.25 31.47
N PRO A 27 -27.22 -3.01 30.98
CA PRO A 27 -27.79 -2.59 29.70
C PRO A 27 -27.24 -3.46 28.57
N PRO A 28 -28.08 -3.84 27.58
CA PRO A 28 -27.64 -4.67 26.46
C PRO A 28 -26.47 -3.98 25.73
N PRO A 29 -25.41 -4.74 25.38
CA PRO A 29 -24.27 -4.18 24.68
C PRO A 29 -24.74 -3.54 23.37
N THR A 30 -24.33 -2.30 23.12
CA THR A 30 -24.62 -1.62 21.86
C THR A 30 -24.16 -2.48 20.69
N ALA A 31 -24.93 -2.52 19.59
CA ALA A 31 -24.64 -3.38 18.43
C ALA A 31 -23.19 -3.26 17.92
N LYS A 32 -22.61 -2.06 18.02
CA LYS A 32 -21.20 -1.78 17.70
C LYS A 32 -20.21 -2.48 18.63
N ALA A 33 -20.50 -2.57 19.93
CA ALA A 33 -19.66 -3.28 20.89
C ALA A 33 -19.70 -4.79 20.65
N ALA A 34 -20.89 -5.34 20.36
CA ALA A 34 -21.05 -6.75 20.00
C ALA A 34 -20.33 -7.11 18.68
N LEU A 35 -20.29 -6.20 17.71
CA LEU A 35 -19.54 -6.41 16.46
C LEU A 35 -18.03 -6.39 16.71
N LYS A 36 -17.53 -5.45 17.53
CA LYS A 36 -16.12 -5.38 17.90
C LYS A 36 -15.65 -6.65 18.62
N SER A 37 -16.44 -7.18 19.55
CA SER A 37 -16.08 -8.41 20.26
C SER A 37 -16.01 -9.61 19.31
N LYS A 38 -16.93 -9.72 18.34
CA LYS A 38 -16.88 -10.76 17.30
C LYS A 38 -15.62 -10.65 16.43
N ILE A 39 -15.25 -9.43 16.01
CA ILE A 39 -14.03 -9.20 15.21
C ILE A 39 -12.78 -9.60 16.00
N GLU A 40 -12.69 -9.20 17.27
CA GLU A 40 -11.54 -9.53 18.11
C GLU A 40 -11.41 -11.04 18.32
N LEU A 41 -12.54 -11.71 18.55
CA LEU A 41 -12.60 -13.16 18.71
C LEU A 41 -12.12 -13.90 17.45
N LEU A 42 -12.56 -13.46 16.25
CA LEU A 42 -12.09 -14.02 14.98
C LEU A 42 -10.60 -13.75 14.74
N ASN A 43 -10.10 -12.57 15.08
CA ASN A 43 -8.67 -12.23 15.00
C ASN A 43 -7.83 -13.10 15.94
N GLN A 44 -8.31 -13.36 17.15
CA GLN A 44 -7.65 -14.23 18.10
C GLN A 44 -7.58 -15.67 17.57
N SER A 45 -8.69 -16.21 17.05
CA SER A 45 -8.70 -17.53 16.41
C SER A 45 -7.73 -17.62 15.22
N MET A 46 -7.66 -16.58 14.39
CA MET A 46 -6.71 -16.52 13.27
C MET A 46 -5.25 -16.55 13.76
N LYS A 47 -4.91 -15.77 14.80
CA LYS A 47 -3.58 -15.77 15.42
C LYS A 47 -3.23 -17.16 15.98
N SER A 48 -4.14 -17.83 16.67
CA SER A 48 -3.95 -19.19 17.17
C SER A 48 -3.65 -20.18 16.03
N ILE A 49 -4.42 -20.11 14.92
CA ILE A 49 -4.17 -20.96 13.74
C ILE A 49 -2.81 -20.67 13.10
N GLN A 50 -2.37 -19.40 13.07
CA GLN A 50 -1.04 -19.06 12.55
C GLN A 50 0.08 -19.61 13.42
N GLN A 51 -0.08 -19.64 14.74
CA GLN A 51 0.89 -20.25 15.66
C GLN A 51 1.01 -21.77 15.40
N LEU A 52 -0.09 -22.47 15.12
CA LEU A 52 -0.05 -23.90 14.77
C LEU A 52 0.82 -24.18 13.54
N ARG A 53 0.89 -23.27 12.57
CA ARG A 53 1.71 -23.45 11.37
C ARG A 53 3.21 -23.50 11.67
N GLN A 54 3.64 -23.04 12.84
CA GLN A 54 5.03 -23.09 13.28
C GLN A 54 5.39 -24.42 13.96
N ILE A 55 4.42 -25.27 14.30
CA ILE A 55 4.65 -26.53 15.02
C ILE A 55 5.26 -27.62 14.14
N PRO A 56 4.77 -27.89 12.90
CA PRO A 56 5.35 -28.93 12.04
C PRO A 56 6.87 -28.82 11.83
N PRO A 57 7.46 -27.63 11.56
CA PRO A 57 8.92 -27.54 11.41
C PRO A 57 9.67 -27.72 12.73
N LEU A 58 9.03 -27.58 13.89
CA LEU A 58 9.64 -27.89 15.19
C LEU A 58 9.64 -29.39 15.48
N LEU A 59 8.59 -30.10 15.06
CA LEU A 59 8.51 -31.56 15.18
C LEU A 59 9.40 -32.30 14.16
N LEU A 60 9.62 -31.71 12.99
CA LEU A 60 10.39 -32.33 11.89
C LEU A 60 11.88 -31.96 11.87
N LYS A 61 12.35 -31.08 12.78
CA LYS A 61 13.78 -30.73 12.85
C LYS A 61 14.56 -31.93 13.38
N PRO A 62 15.45 -32.55 12.56
CA PRO A 62 16.34 -33.58 13.08
C PRO A 62 17.21 -32.97 14.18
N PRO A 63 17.56 -33.73 15.23
CA PRO A 63 18.42 -33.23 16.29
C PRO A 63 19.71 -32.72 15.64
N LEU A 64 20.00 -31.43 15.82
CA LEU A 64 21.25 -30.81 15.36
C LEU A 64 22.39 -31.63 15.94
N ARG A 65 23.05 -32.44 15.09
CA ARG A 65 24.32 -33.05 15.42
C ARG A 65 25.28 -31.89 15.68
N LYS A 66 25.62 -31.66 16.95
CA LYS A 66 26.66 -30.70 17.31
C LYS A 66 27.91 -31.06 16.50
N PRO A 67 28.59 -30.10 15.85
CA PRO A 67 29.84 -30.38 15.16
C PRO A 67 30.80 -31.01 16.18
N LEU A 68 31.25 -32.21 15.87
CA LEU A 68 32.22 -32.95 16.67
C LEU A 68 33.50 -32.10 16.74
N THR A 69 33.80 -31.56 17.92
CA THR A 69 35.15 -31.14 18.24
C THR A 69 36.07 -32.36 18.12
N PRO A 70 37.18 -32.29 17.36
CA PRO A 70 38.00 -33.45 17.04
C PRO A 70 38.96 -33.75 18.19
N SER A 71 38.48 -34.35 19.29
CA SER A 71 39.35 -34.92 20.34
C SER A 71 38.57 -35.65 21.45
N ARG A 72 37.89 -36.77 21.14
CA ARG A 72 37.65 -37.79 22.18
C ARG A 72 37.30 -39.18 21.60
N PRO A 73 37.70 -40.27 22.28
CA PRO A 73 37.46 -41.63 21.82
C PRO A 73 35.96 -41.99 21.87
N ILE A 74 35.57 -42.79 20.88
CA ILE A 74 34.25 -43.31 20.58
C ILE A 74 33.67 -44.09 21.76
N PRO A 75 32.53 -43.69 22.36
CA PRO A 75 31.70 -44.60 23.15
C PRO A 75 30.83 -45.48 22.23
N PRO A 76 30.38 -46.67 22.69
CA PRO A 76 29.69 -47.67 21.88
C PRO A 76 28.33 -47.20 21.33
N PRO A 77 27.85 -47.80 20.22
CA PRO A 77 26.66 -47.38 19.50
C PRO A 77 25.39 -47.92 20.17
N THR A 78 24.96 -47.28 21.25
CA THR A 78 23.62 -47.50 21.83
C THR A 78 23.14 -46.21 22.48
N GLN A 79 22.97 -45.16 21.67
CA GLN A 79 22.13 -44.04 22.04
C GLN A 79 21.01 -43.94 21.04
N HIS A 80 19.88 -44.51 21.46
CA HIS A 80 18.57 -44.26 20.90
C HIS A 80 18.45 -42.80 20.49
N LEU A 81 17.93 -42.57 19.29
CA LEU A 81 17.24 -41.34 18.92
C LEU A 81 16.13 -41.09 19.95
N ALA A 82 16.49 -40.53 21.09
CA ALA A 82 15.55 -40.08 22.10
C ALA A 82 14.91 -38.81 21.54
N TRP A 83 13.91 -39.02 20.67
CA TRP A 83 12.84 -38.07 20.48
C TRP A 83 12.40 -37.63 21.87
N GLN A 84 12.64 -36.38 22.26
CA GLN A 84 12.17 -35.88 23.54
C GLN A 84 10.64 -35.89 23.51
N PRO A 85 9.95 -36.86 24.17
CA PRO A 85 8.52 -37.06 23.99
C PRO A 85 7.70 -35.90 24.58
N THR A 86 8.29 -35.18 25.53
CA THR A 86 7.65 -34.12 26.32
C THR A 86 7.30 -32.88 25.52
N ASN A 87 8.07 -32.54 24.49
CA ASN A 87 7.75 -31.39 23.64
C ASN A 87 6.66 -31.72 22.61
N ALA A 88 6.66 -32.97 22.11
CA ALA A 88 5.65 -33.41 21.15
C ALA A 88 4.26 -33.47 21.80
N THR A 89 4.14 -34.03 23.00
CA THR A 89 2.86 -34.11 23.73
C THR A 89 2.27 -32.72 23.97
N HIS A 90 3.09 -31.76 24.41
CA HIS A 90 2.65 -30.38 24.60
C HIS A 90 2.14 -29.73 23.30
N HIS A 91 2.81 -29.95 22.17
CA HIS A 91 2.34 -29.44 20.88
C HIS A 91 1.03 -30.09 20.41
N PHE A 92 0.81 -31.37 20.70
CA PHE A 92 -0.47 -32.04 20.41
C PHE A 92 -1.60 -31.56 21.33
N GLU A 93 -1.31 -31.26 22.59
CA GLU A 93 -2.27 -30.64 23.51
C GLU A 93 -2.66 -29.23 23.05
N GLN A 94 -1.68 -28.41 22.62
CA GLN A 94 -1.95 -27.11 22.01
C GLN A 94 -2.84 -27.22 20.76
N PHE A 95 -2.60 -28.23 19.93
CA PHE A 95 -3.44 -28.50 18.77
C PHE A 95 -4.88 -28.82 19.15
N ARG A 96 -5.08 -29.68 20.17
CA ARG A 96 -6.41 -30.00 20.67
C ARG A 96 -7.11 -28.79 21.26
N GLY A 97 -6.41 -27.97 22.05
CA GLY A 97 -6.98 -26.74 22.61
C GLY A 97 -7.46 -25.75 21.54
N ILE A 98 -6.69 -25.59 20.45
CA ILE A 98 -7.09 -24.71 19.34
C ILE A 98 -8.25 -25.31 18.54
N HIS A 99 -8.26 -26.63 18.35
CA HIS A 99 -9.38 -27.34 17.74
C HIS A 99 -10.68 -27.10 18.53
N ASP A 100 -10.65 -27.28 19.84
CA ASP A 100 -11.82 -27.10 20.71
C ASP A 100 -12.25 -25.63 20.75
N GLN A 101 -11.29 -24.69 20.72
CA GLN A 101 -11.58 -23.27 20.57
C GLN A 101 -12.30 -22.96 19.26
N ILE A 102 -11.84 -23.51 18.13
CA ILE A 102 -12.48 -23.29 16.82
C ILE A 102 -13.89 -23.87 16.82
N LEU A 103 -14.10 -25.04 17.42
CA LEU A 103 -15.43 -25.67 17.53
C LEU A 103 -16.34 -25.01 18.57
N SER A 104 -15.82 -24.09 19.39
CA SER A 104 -16.64 -23.40 20.37
C SER A 104 -17.78 -22.62 19.71
N GLU A 105 -18.95 -22.70 20.31
CA GLU A 105 -20.16 -22.00 19.88
C GLU A 105 -19.95 -20.51 19.58
N PRO A 106 -19.23 -19.71 20.40
CA PRO A 106 -19.05 -18.28 20.11
C PRO A 106 -18.23 -18.03 18.84
N VAL A 107 -17.22 -18.86 18.55
CA VAL A 107 -16.43 -18.76 17.31
C VAL A 107 -17.29 -19.15 16.11
N GLN A 108 -18.02 -20.26 16.20
CA GLN A 108 -18.91 -20.71 15.13
C GLN A 108 -20.01 -19.67 14.83
N HIS A 109 -20.61 -19.08 15.86
CA HIS A 109 -21.61 -18.03 15.69
C HIS A 109 -21.01 -16.74 15.10
N ALA A 110 -19.79 -16.36 15.49
CA ALA A 110 -19.08 -15.22 14.89
C ALA A 110 -18.76 -15.48 13.40
N LEU A 111 -18.37 -16.71 13.04
CA LEU A 111 -18.10 -17.11 11.66
C LEU A 111 -19.37 -17.10 10.79
N VAL A 112 -20.49 -17.60 11.31
CA VAL A 112 -21.79 -17.54 10.63
C VAL A 112 -22.20 -16.09 10.40
N ALA A 113 -22.12 -15.24 11.44
CA ALA A 113 -22.43 -13.82 11.34
C ALA A 113 -21.53 -13.09 10.33
N ALA A 114 -20.24 -13.42 10.26
CA ALA A 114 -19.32 -12.87 9.27
C ALA A 114 -19.71 -13.28 7.84
N ARG A 115 -20.08 -14.56 7.64
CA ARG A 115 -20.55 -15.07 6.34
C ARG A 115 -21.83 -14.38 5.88
N ASP A 116 -22.77 -14.16 6.80
CA ASP A 116 -24.04 -13.52 6.46
C ASP A 116 -23.84 -12.01 6.21
N SER A 117 -22.90 -11.36 6.90
CA SER A 117 -22.47 -9.98 6.61
C SER A 117 -21.82 -9.86 5.22
N GLU A 118 -20.99 -10.82 4.83
CA GLU A 118 -20.37 -10.84 3.49
C GLU A 118 -21.43 -10.98 2.39
N LYS A 119 -22.48 -11.78 2.61
CA LYS A 119 -23.60 -11.91 1.67
C LYS A 119 -24.47 -10.65 1.58
N ALA A 120 -24.61 -9.91 2.69
CA ALA A 120 -25.38 -8.68 2.75
C ALA A 120 -24.61 -7.46 2.19
N ASP A 121 -23.29 -7.57 2.07
CA ASP A 121 -22.45 -6.52 1.52
C ASP A 121 -22.57 -6.52 -0.01
N SER A 122 -23.26 -5.51 -0.56
CA SER A 122 -23.35 -5.28 -2.00
C SER A 122 -22.12 -4.56 -2.56
N SER A 123 -21.15 -4.21 -1.72
CA SER A 123 -19.89 -3.67 -2.21
C SER A 123 -19.13 -4.82 -2.87
N ASP A 124 -18.80 -4.65 -4.15
CA ASP A 124 -18.13 -5.65 -5.00
C ASP A 124 -16.63 -5.85 -4.60
N LEU A 125 -16.34 -5.66 -3.32
CA LEU A 125 -15.06 -5.76 -2.63
C LEU A 125 -14.78 -7.22 -2.22
N THR A 126 -15.00 -8.18 -3.12
CA THR A 126 -14.75 -9.59 -2.81
C THR A 126 -13.26 -9.83 -2.50
N VAL A 127 -12.98 -10.40 -1.32
CA VAL A 127 -11.64 -10.84 -0.93
C VAL A 127 -11.33 -12.15 -1.66
N ASN A 128 -10.57 -12.07 -2.74
CA ASN A 128 -10.37 -13.19 -3.65
C ASN A 128 -9.41 -14.27 -3.06
N ALA A 129 -9.95 -15.15 -2.20
CA ALA A 129 -9.23 -16.23 -1.51
C ALA A 129 -8.48 -17.19 -2.47
N ARG A 130 -8.91 -17.26 -3.74
CA ARG A 130 -8.32 -18.12 -4.79
C ARG A 130 -6.90 -17.69 -5.19
N ARG A 131 -6.50 -16.43 -4.96
CA ARG A 131 -5.16 -15.93 -5.31
C ARG A 131 -4.12 -16.19 -4.22
N GLU A 132 -4.53 -16.24 -2.96
CA GLU A 132 -3.62 -16.52 -1.83
C GLU A 132 -3.05 -17.95 -1.91
N THR A 133 -3.86 -18.90 -2.39
CA THR A 133 -3.44 -20.29 -2.65
C THR A 133 -2.43 -20.41 -3.80
N ARG A 134 -2.45 -19.50 -4.80
CA ARG A 134 -1.46 -19.49 -5.90
C ARG A 134 -0.09 -18.97 -5.48
N LYS A 135 0.02 -18.09 -4.48
CA LYS A 135 1.33 -17.66 -3.95
C LYS A 135 2.06 -18.77 -3.19
N ARG A 136 1.32 -19.70 -2.57
CA ARG A 136 1.89 -20.80 -1.76
C ARG A 136 2.37 -22.01 -2.56
N ARG A 137 2.07 -22.09 -3.86
CA ARG A 137 2.51 -23.17 -4.77
C ARG A 137 3.68 -22.79 -5.68
N ARG A 138 4.40 -21.71 -5.38
CA ARG A 138 5.66 -21.45 -6.09
C ARG A 138 6.66 -22.55 -5.70
N PRO A 139 7.24 -23.29 -6.65
CA PRO A 139 8.33 -24.20 -6.34
C PRO A 139 9.50 -23.41 -5.71
N PRO A 140 10.35 -24.06 -4.89
CA PRO A 140 11.56 -23.42 -4.37
C PRO A 140 12.37 -22.86 -5.55
N SER A 141 12.80 -21.61 -5.41
CA SER A 141 13.55 -20.89 -6.46
C SER A 141 14.71 -21.76 -6.95
N PRO A 142 14.87 -21.93 -8.28
CA PRO A 142 15.95 -22.75 -8.83
C PRO A 142 17.33 -22.21 -8.38
N SER A 143 18.25 -23.13 -8.12
CA SER A 143 19.62 -22.83 -7.74
C SER A 143 20.34 -22.06 -8.84
N SER A 144 21.03 -20.99 -8.44
CA SER A 144 21.98 -20.19 -9.22
C SER A 144 21.35 -19.27 -10.29
N PRO A 145 21.60 -17.95 -10.24
CA PRO A 145 21.22 -17.05 -11.31
C PRO A 145 22.00 -17.43 -12.57
N GLN A 146 21.29 -17.76 -13.65
CA GLN A 146 21.92 -17.82 -14.96
C GLN A 146 22.59 -16.47 -15.27
N PRO A 147 23.74 -16.47 -15.96
CA PRO A 147 24.40 -15.23 -16.37
C PRO A 147 23.42 -14.38 -17.18
N TYR A 148 23.29 -13.12 -16.76
CA TYR A 148 22.37 -12.14 -17.32
C TYR A 148 22.63 -11.98 -18.82
N VAL A 149 21.73 -12.52 -19.65
CA VAL A 149 21.68 -12.18 -21.06
C VAL A 149 20.94 -10.85 -21.12
N SER A 150 21.65 -9.76 -21.42
CA SER A 150 21.05 -8.45 -21.66
C SER A 150 20.21 -8.52 -22.92
N ALA A 151 18.98 -9.01 -22.79
CA ALA A 151 17.96 -8.87 -23.82
C ALA A 151 17.85 -7.37 -24.10
N THR A 152 18.38 -6.96 -25.25
CA THR A 152 18.28 -5.62 -25.80
C THR A 152 16.85 -5.45 -26.33
N ALA A 153 15.87 -5.69 -25.46
CA ALA A 153 14.52 -5.22 -25.70
C ALA A 153 14.64 -3.71 -25.68
N SER A 154 14.47 -3.08 -26.85
CA SER A 154 14.21 -1.66 -26.97
C SER A 154 13.02 -1.38 -26.05
N ASN A 155 13.30 -0.97 -24.82
CA ASN A 155 12.26 -0.60 -23.89
C ASN A 155 11.62 0.64 -24.52
N PRO A 156 10.32 0.59 -24.86
CA PRO A 156 9.64 1.76 -25.37
C PRO A 156 9.87 2.88 -24.36
N SER A 157 10.37 4.03 -24.84
CA SER A 157 10.63 5.21 -24.00
C SER A 157 9.43 5.45 -23.08
N LEU A 158 9.67 5.47 -21.77
CA LEU A 158 8.61 5.70 -20.78
C LEU A 158 8.14 7.17 -20.77
N PHE A 159 8.89 8.04 -21.43
CA PHE A 159 8.56 9.44 -21.65
C PHE A 159 8.05 9.68 -23.08
N PRO A 160 7.22 10.71 -23.28
CA PRO A 160 6.82 11.17 -24.60
C PRO A 160 8.04 11.32 -25.51
N PRO A 161 7.98 10.87 -26.78
CA PRO A 161 9.01 11.23 -27.73
C PRO A 161 9.01 12.76 -27.92
N PRO A 162 10.18 13.39 -28.12
CA PRO A 162 10.24 14.80 -28.44
C PRO A 162 9.44 15.06 -29.72
N SER A 163 8.47 15.95 -29.64
CA SER A 163 7.71 16.43 -30.79
C SER A 163 8.37 17.71 -31.33
N ASP A 164 8.22 17.96 -32.64
CA ASP A 164 8.73 19.20 -33.25
C ASP A 164 8.08 20.47 -32.68
N SER A 165 6.94 20.32 -31.98
CA SER A 165 6.23 21.39 -31.28
C SER A 165 6.69 21.61 -29.82
N ASP A 166 7.53 20.73 -29.28
CA ASP A 166 7.96 20.86 -27.89
C ASP A 166 8.93 22.04 -27.73
N PRO A 167 8.80 22.82 -26.64
CA PRO A 167 9.75 23.90 -26.37
C PRO A 167 11.14 23.33 -26.13
N ASP A 168 12.16 24.11 -26.50
CA ASP A 168 13.55 23.76 -26.25
C ASP A 168 13.79 23.36 -24.78
N PRO A 169 14.71 22.40 -24.51
CA PRO A 169 15.06 22.01 -23.15
C PRO A 169 15.43 23.22 -22.28
N LEU A 170 14.87 23.27 -21.06
CA LEU A 170 15.00 24.44 -20.19
C LEU A 170 16.46 24.72 -19.85
N LYS A 171 16.90 25.95 -20.05
CA LYS A 171 18.24 26.38 -19.66
C LYS A 171 18.30 26.86 -18.21
N ALA A 172 19.48 26.83 -17.62
CA ALA A 172 19.74 27.22 -16.24
C ALA A 172 19.26 28.64 -15.89
N ASP A 173 19.53 29.59 -16.80
CA ASP A 173 19.14 31.00 -16.71
C ASP A 173 17.62 31.20 -16.82
N GLN A 174 16.93 30.28 -17.49
CA GLN A 174 15.49 30.33 -17.70
C GLN A 174 14.68 29.72 -16.55
N LEU A 175 15.31 28.97 -15.64
CA LEU A 175 14.61 28.25 -14.56
C LEU A 175 13.76 29.17 -13.67
N ALA A 176 14.29 30.32 -13.28
CA ALA A 176 13.57 31.26 -12.43
C ALA A 176 12.37 31.91 -13.12
N GLN A 177 12.45 32.11 -14.44
CA GLN A 177 11.32 32.60 -15.23
C GLN A 177 10.26 31.51 -15.38
N PHE A 178 10.67 30.31 -15.76
CA PHE A 178 9.79 29.15 -15.87
C PHE A 178 9.01 28.88 -14.58
N ILE A 179 9.66 28.90 -13.41
CA ILE A 179 9.00 28.71 -12.12
C ILE A 179 7.91 29.77 -11.87
N ARG A 180 8.18 31.04 -12.22
CA ARG A 180 7.20 32.12 -12.06
C ARG A 180 6.00 31.93 -12.99
N ASP A 181 6.24 31.55 -14.24
CA ASP A 181 5.18 31.32 -15.22
C ASP A 181 4.34 30.09 -14.87
N PHE A 182 5.02 29.00 -14.48
CA PHE A 182 4.36 27.78 -14.00
C PHE A 182 3.45 28.06 -12.80
N ASN A 183 3.95 28.80 -11.80
CA ASN A 183 3.19 29.12 -10.57
C ASN A 183 1.98 30.03 -10.81
N ARG A 184 1.97 30.81 -11.91
CA ARG A 184 0.84 31.65 -12.31
C ARG A 184 -0.25 30.85 -13.02
N GLY A 185 0.13 29.86 -13.82
CA GLY A 185 -0.80 29.08 -14.65
C GLY A 185 -1.31 27.78 -14.01
N ASN A 186 -0.72 27.33 -12.91
CA ASN A 186 -1.02 26.03 -12.32
C ASN A 186 -1.36 26.12 -10.82
N ASP A 187 -2.20 25.19 -10.37
CA ASP A 187 -2.54 25.01 -8.95
C ASP A 187 -1.34 24.52 -8.15
N ALA A 188 -0.48 23.70 -8.77
CA ALA A 188 0.79 23.28 -8.20
C ALA A 188 1.79 24.44 -8.08
N LYS A 189 2.69 24.33 -7.09
CA LYS A 189 3.71 25.35 -6.82
C LYS A 189 5.13 24.78 -6.89
N LEU A 190 6.01 25.53 -7.53
CA LEU A 190 7.44 25.28 -7.64
C LEU A 190 8.22 26.31 -6.83
N HIS A 191 9.21 25.82 -6.08
CA HIS A 191 10.14 26.64 -5.31
C HIS A 191 11.55 26.07 -5.38
N ILE A 192 12.56 26.91 -5.58
CA ILE A 192 13.95 26.47 -5.44
C ILE A 192 14.22 26.21 -3.96
N TRP A 193 14.67 25.00 -3.65
CA TRP A 193 15.00 24.57 -2.29
C TRP A 193 16.50 24.74 -2.05
N LEU A 194 16.89 25.69 -1.21
CA LEU A 194 18.27 25.99 -0.89
C LEU A 194 18.67 25.30 0.43
N ARG A 195 19.67 24.42 0.38
CA ARG A 195 20.22 23.75 1.57
C ARG A 195 21.24 24.68 2.25
N SER A 196 20.74 25.55 3.12
CA SER A 196 21.55 26.52 3.90
C SER A 196 22.27 27.60 3.07
N ARG A 197 22.42 28.80 3.63
CA ARG A 197 22.94 30.01 2.95
C ARG A 197 24.45 29.97 2.63
N ILE A 198 25.12 28.85 2.90
CA ILE A 198 26.60 28.77 3.00
C ILE A 198 27.21 28.00 1.81
N ALA A 199 26.39 27.38 0.96
CA ALA A 199 26.90 26.51 -0.09
C ALA A 199 27.39 27.30 -1.33
N PRO A 200 28.56 26.97 -1.90
CA PRO A 200 29.10 27.65 -3.08
C PRO A 200 28.15 27.49 -4.28
N LYS A 201 27.92 28.60 -4.99
CA LYS A 201 26.87 28.76 -6.02
C LYS A 201 27.05 27.90 -7.27
N ASP A 202 28.28 27.45 -7.55
CA ASP A 202 28.66 27.01 -8.90
C ASP A 202 28.78 25.49 -9.08
N GLU A 203 28.62 24.67 -8.02
CA GLU A 203 28.88 23.22 -8.11
C GLU A 203 27.75 22.32 -7.61
N LEU A 204 26.70 22.88 -6.99
CA LEU A 204 25.67 22.06 -6.36
C LEU A 204 24.47 21.83 -7.26
N PRO A 205 23.93 20.59 -7.29
CA PRO A 205 22.70 20.32 -8.03
C PRO A 205 21.57 21.19 -7.49
N VAL A 206 20.80 21.77 -8.40
CA VAL A 206 19.68 22.64 -8.04
C VAL A 206 18.53 21.75 -7.62
N VAL A 207 18.10 21.85 -6.37
CA VAL A 207 16.92 21.13 -5.88
C VAL A 207 15.70 22.04 -6.03
N VAL A 208 14.67 21.56 -6.73
CA VAL A 208 13.38 22.22 -6.87
C VAL A 208 12.34 21.45 -6.09
N ARG A 209 11.62 22.13 -5.20
CA ARG A 209 10.46 21.60 -4.50
C ARG A 209 9.21 21.87 -5.33
N TYR A 210 8.53 20.80 -5.72
CA TYR A 210 7.19 20.83 -6.31
C TYR A 210 6.16 20.46 -5.24
N THR A 211 5.08 21.23 -5.15
CA THR A 211 4.00 21.01 -4.20
C THR A 211 2.68 20.99 -4.94
N LEU A 212 1.99 19.86 -4.88
CA LEU A 212 0.62 19.71 -5.35
C LEU A 212 -0.29 19.67 -4.13
N PRO A 213 -1.12 20.71 -3.90
CA PRO A 213 -1.93 20.85 -2.69
C PRO A 213 -2.73 19.59 -2.39
N ASP A 214 -2.71 19.16 -1.13
CA ASP A 214 -3.41 17.97 -0.60
C ASP A 214 -3.10 16.62 -1.28
N VAL A 215 -2.17 16.58 -2.24
CA VAL A 215 -1.78 15.35 -2.95
C VAL A 215 -0.35 14.93 -2.64
N LEU A 216 0.66 15.75 -2.95
CA LEU A 216 2.06 15.38 -2.72
C LEU A 216 3.02 16.57 -2.67
N THR A 217 4.20 16.32 -2.11
CA THR A 217 5.37 17.18 -2.25
C THR A 217 6.50 16.37 -2.91
N ALA A 218 7.12 16.91 -3.96
CA ALA A 218 8.27 16.31 -4.62
C ALA A 218 9.51 17.18 -4.43
N TYR A 219 10.66 16.57 -4.18
CA TYR A 219 11.96 17.20 -4.29
C TYR A 219 12.68 16.66 -5.51
N ILE A 220 13.07 17.57 -6.39
CA ILE A 220 13.55 17.27 -7.73
C ILE A 220 14.97 17.78 -7.82
N THR A 221 15.92 16.87 -7.96
CA THR A 221 17.33 17.21 -8.13
C THR A 221 17.61 17.40 -9.60
N LEU A 222 18.02 18.61 -9.98
CA LEU A 222 18.40 18.96 -11.34
C LEU A 222 19.91 18.91 -11.48
N SER A 223 20.35 18.35 -12.61
CA SER A 223 21.73 18.34 -13.06
C SER A 223 21.83 19.03 -14.42
N TYR A 224 23.05 19.19 -14.90
CA TYR A 224 23.32 19.86 -16.17
C TYR A 224 23.80 18.86 -17.21
N THR A 225 23.32 18.99 -18.45
CA THR A 225 23.85 18.17 -19.54
C THR A 225 25.27 18.64 -19.89
N PRO A 226 26.28 17.74 -19.87
CA PRO A 226 27.59 18.04 -20.44
C PRO A 226 27.48 18.13 -21.98
N PRO A 227 28.28 18.96 -22.67
CA PRO A 227 29.46 19.68 -22.16
C PRO A 227 29.18 21.12 -21.70
N HIS A 228 28.15 21.79 -22.21
CA HIS A 228 27.98 23.23 -22.04
C HIS A 228 27.38 23.66 -20.69
N ARG A 229 26.91 22.71 -19.87
CA ARG A 229 26.26 22.95 -18.57
C ARG A 229 25.11 23.98 -18.63
N THR A 230 24.47 24.13 -19.79
CA THR A 230 23.42 25.13 -19.99
C THR A 230 22.03 24.53 -19.81
N THR A 231 21.81 23.30 -20.26
CA THR A 231 20.50 22.63 -20.24
C THR A 231 20.30 21.85 -18.95
N LEU A 232 19.16 22.05 -18.32
CA LEU A 232 18.76 21.36 -17.10
C LEU A 232 18.13 20.02 -17.44
N VAL A 233 18.64 18.97 -16.80
CA VAL A 233 18.09 17.61 -16.85
C VAL A 233 17.70 17.16 -15.46
N THR A 234 16.69 16.31 -15.39
CA THR A 234 16.25 15.72 -14.12
C THR A 234 17.18 14.57 -13.76
N GLU A 235 17.82 14.63 -12.59
CA GLU A 235 18.69 13.56 -12.08
C GLU A 235 17.91 12.58 -11.19
N SER A 236 17.14 13.10 -10.22
CA SER A 236 16.39 12.28 -9.29
C SER A 236 15.15 13.00 -8.74
N VAL A 237 14.18 12.21 -8.27
CA VAL A 237 12.94 12.73 -7.68
C VAL A 237 12.55 11.90 -6.46
N SER A 238 12.30 12.58 -5.35
CA SER A 238 11.78 12.00 -4.11
C SER A 238 10.40 12.57 -3.81
N MET A 239 9.42 11.69 -3.56
CA MET A 239 8.01 12.04 -3.32
C MET A 239 7.62 11.81 -1.86
N PHE A 240 6.79 12.71 -1.33
CA PHE A 240 6.36 12.73 0.06
C PHE A 240 4.89 13.14 0.17
N ALA A 241 4.28 12.83 1.32
CA ALA A 241 2.95 13.33 1.62
C ALA A 241 2.95 14.87 1.79
N PRO A 242 1.84 15.57 1.54
CA PRO A 242 1.77 17.04 1.62
C PRO A 242 2.26 17.66 2.95
N ARG A 243 2.11 16.92 4.06
CA ARG A 243 2.43 17.40 5.42
C ARG A 243 3.65 16.72 6.03
N GLU A 244 4.36 15.91 5.25
CA GLU A 244 5.53 15.18 5.72
C GLU A 244 6.73 16.13 5.81
N GLN A 245 7.33 16.23 7.00
CA GLN A 245 8.51 17.06 7.24
C GLN A 245 9.79 16.28 6.89
N ALA A 246 9.92 15.95 5.60
CA ALA A 246 11.01 15.14 5.09
C ALA A 246 12.06 15.98 4.35
N THR A 247 13.31 15.52 4.40
CA THR A 247 14.41 16.09 3.60
C THR A 247 14.49 15.41 2.22
N PRO A 248 15.06 16.06 1.20
CA PRO A 248 15.18 15.45 -0.14
C PRO A 248 15.90 14.09 -0.16
N GLN A 249 16.79 13.86 0.82
CA GLN A 249 17.59 12.64 0.95
C GLN A 249 16.91 11.54 1.79
N SER A 250 15.79 11.85 2.44
CA SER A 250 15.03 10.86 3.21
C SER A 250 14.03 10.10 2.33
N GLN A 251 13.45 9.03 2.87
CA GLN A 251 12.37 8.29 2.21
C GLN A 251 11.05 8.59 2.90
N SER A 252 9.94 8.58 2.15
CA SER A 252 8.63 8.81 2.73
C SER A 252 8.24 7.69 3.70
N GLU A 253 7.52 8.01 4.77
CA GLU A 253 6.94 7.02 5.69
C GLU A 253 5.76 6.25 5.07
N PHE A 254 5.14 6.79 4.02
CA PHE A 254 3.97 6.18 3.39
C PHE A 254 4.35 5.38 2.14
N THR A 255 3.92 4.11 2.10
CA THR A 255 4.21 3.18 1.01
C THR A 255 3.78 3.70 -0.37
N VAL A 256 2.69 4.46 -0.47
CA VAL A 256 2.24 5.05 -1.74
C VAL A 256 3.31 5.96 -2.35
N TYR A 257 3.90 6.86 -1.56
CA TYR A 257 4.92 7.78 -2.05
C TYR A 257 6.30 7.12 -2.19
N GLN A 258 6.61 6.11 -1.38
CA GLN A 258 7.80 5.26 -1.60
C GLN A 258 7.75 4.60 -2.98
N ILE A 259 6.61 3.97 -3.31
CA ILE A 259 6.42 3.31 -4.60
C ILE A 259 6.41 4.33 -5.73
N LEU A 260 5.74 5.47 -5.55
CA LEU A 260 5.71 6.54 -6.54
C LEU A 260 7.12 7.06 -6.86
N SER A 261 7.94 7.33 -5.83
CA SER A 261 9.34 7.73 -5.97
C SER A 261 10.15 6.69 -6.75
N GLN A 262 9.96 5.41 -6.44
CA GLN A 262 10.63 4.32 -7.14
C GLN A 262 10.20 4.21 -8.60
N GLN A 263 8.90 4.40 -8.91
CA GLN A 263 8.41 4.36 -10.28
C GLN A 263 9.02 5.48 -11.13
N ILE A 264 8.98 6.72 -10.63
CA ILE A 264 9.56 7.86 -11.33
C ILE A 264 11.09 7.72 -11.46
N SER A 265 11.77 7.23 -10.42
CA SER A 265 13.21 6.95 -10.50
C SER A 265 13.54 5.94 -11.59
N LYS A 266 12.75 4.86 -11.74
CA LYS A 266 12.92 3.89 -12.84
C LYS A 266 12.72 4.53 -14.21
N MET A 267 11.73 5.42 -14.34
CA MET A 267 11.51 6.18 -15.56
C MET A 267 12.73 7.04 -15.90
N ILE A 268 13.23 7.82 -14.94
CA ILE A 268 14.41 8.69 -15.15
C ILE A 268 15.65 7.86 -15.48
N GLN A 269 15.87 6.73 -14.81
CA GLN A 269 17.00 5.84 -15.11
C GLN A 269 16.92 5.24 -16.52
N SER A 270 15.71 4.97 -17.02
CA SER A 270 15.52 4.50 -18.40
C SER A 270 15.74 5.61 -19.45
N CYS A 271 15.64 6.87 -19.04
CA CYS A 271 15.80 8.05 -19.90
C CYS A 271 16.59 9.13 -19.13
N PRO A 272 17.93 9.03 -19.04
CA PRO A 272 18.73 9.86 -18.14
C PRO A 272 18.77 11.36 -18.48
N PHE A 273 18.22 11.76 -19.62
CA PHE A 273 18.22 13.15 -20.10
C PHE A 273 16.80 13.73 -20.21
N VAL A 274 15.90 13.34 -19.31
CA VAL A 274 14.51 13.84 -19.32
C VAL A 274 14.49 15.35 -19.05
N PRO A 275 13.93 16.14 -19.99
CA PRO A 275 13.75 17.57 -19.78
C PRO A 275 12.89 17.86 -18.56
N PHE A 276 13.25 18.89 -17.80
CA PHE A 276 12.50 19.29 -16.61
C PHE A 276 11.02 19.56 -16.92
N GLN A 277 10.72 20.16 -18.07
CA GLN A 277 9.35 20.45 -18.49
C GLN A 277 8.50 19.18 -18.68
N THR A 278 9.07 18.15 -19.29
CA THR A 278 8.39 16.85 -19.48
C THR A 278 8.08 16.19 -18.14
N LEU A 279 9.01 16.29 -17.17
CA LEU A 279 8.74 15.85 -15.81
C LEU A 279 7.61 16.65 -15.17
N MET A 280 7.55 17.98 -15.35
CA MET A 280 6.45 18.79 -14.79
C MET A 280 5.09 18.36 -15.34
N SER A 281 5.00 18.05 -16.64
CA SER A 281 3.79 17.48 -17.24
C SER A 281 3.40 16.15 -16.59
N LEU A 282 4.36 15.25 -16.37
CA LEU A 282 4.15 13.99 -15.66
C LEU A 282 3.67 14.23 -14.22
N LEU A 283 4.31 15.12 -13.46
CA LEU A 283 3.95 15.41 -12.07
C LEU A 283 2.57 16.04 -11.94
N SER A 284 2.18 16.87 -12.91
CA SER A 284 0.87 17.50 -12.96
C SER A 284 -0.25 16.46 -13.17
N SER A 285 0.04 15.34 -13.86
CA SER A 285 -0.93 14.24 -14.04
C SER A 285 -1.28 13.44 -12.77
N TYR A 286 -0.67 13.79 -11.64
CA TYR A 286 -0.98 13.19 -10.33
C TYR A 286 -1.99 14.01 -9.53
N ASP A 287 -2.53 15.10 -10.05
CA ASP A 287 -3.65 15.86 -9.44
C ASP A 287 -4.81 14.95 -9.01
N VAL A 288 -5.09 13.91 -9.80
CA VAL A 288 -6.10 12.89 -9.54
C VAL A 288 -5.53 11.61 -8.94
N LEU A 289 -4.37 11.62 -8.27
CA LEU A 289 -3.71 10.39 -7.78
C LEU A 289 -4.63 9.46 -6.97
N PHE A 290 -5.47 10.02 -6.10
CA PHE A 290 -6.35 9.26 -5.22
C PHE A 290 -7.76 9.00 -5.78
N SER A 291 -8.10 9.58 -6.92
CA SER A 291 -9.41 9.45 -7.58
C SER A 291 -9.32 8.80 -8.96
N ALA A 292 -8.14 8.73 -9.56
CA ALA A 292 -7.90 8.16 -10.87
C ALA A 292 -8.17 6.66 -10.88
N ARG A 293 -9.01 6.22 -11.82
CA ARG A 293 -9.21 4.81 -12.12
C ARG A 293 -8.07 4.32 -13.00
N CYS A 294 -7.51 3.16 -12.67
CA CYS A 294 -6.55 2.50 -13.54
C CYS A 294 -7.20 2.19 -14.89
N VAL A 295 -6.55 2.57 -16.00
CA VAL A 295 -7.10 2.37 -17.35
C VAL A 295 -7.36 0.89 -17.66
N LYS A 296 -6.52 -0.02 -17.13
CA LYS A 296 -6.62 -1.45 -17.38
C LYS A 296 -7.74 -2.13 -16.57
N CYS A 297 -7.73 -1.98 -15.24
CA CYS A 297 -8.68 -2.70 -14.37
C CYS A 297 -9.92 -1.86 -14.01
N LYS A 298 -9.96 -0.57 -14.41
CA LYS A 298 -11.03 0.41 -14.17
C LYS A 298 -11.33 0.71 -12.69
N ARG A 299 -10.45 0.29 -11.76
CA ARG A 299 -10.59 0.54 -10.31
C ARG A 299 -9.66 1.66 -9.85
N VAL A 300 -10.07 2.40 -8.81
CA VAL A 300 -9.21 3.42 -8.15
C VAL A 300 -8.14 2.74 -7.30
N LEU A 301 -8.59 1.85 -6.40
CA LEU A 301 -7.71 1.00 -5.61
C LEU A 301 -7.73 -0.44 -6.17
N PRO A 302 -6.57 -1.09 -6.29
CA PRO A 302 -6.50 -2.48 -6.65
C PRO A 302 -7.07 -3.31 -5.50
N SER A 303 -7.55 -4.52 -5.80
CA SER A 303 -7.99 -5.48 -4.77
C SER A 303 -6.85 -5.94 -3.86
N GLU A 304 -5.60 -5.64 -4.20
CA GLU A 304 -4.41 -6.10 -3.48
C GLU A 304 -3.45 -4.93 -3.24
N GLY A 305 -3.05 -4.72 -1.99
CA GLY A 305 -2.05 -3.72 -1.61
C GLY A 305 -2.57 -2.31 -1.38
N TYR A 306 -3.83 -2.01 -1.74
CA TYR A 306 -4.49 -0.71 -1.49
C TYR A 306 -3.68 0.52 -1.94
N ILE A 307 -2.80 0.35 -2.93
CA ILE A 307 -1.99 1.43 -3.51
C ILE A 307 -2.73 1.94 -4.74
N PRO A 308 -3.05 3.24 -4.84
CA PRO A 308 -3.76 3.79 -6.00
C PRO A 308 -2.97 3.61 -7.30
N ALA A 309 -3.56 4.03 -8.42
CA ALA A 309 -2.91 3.99 -9.72
C ALA A 309 -1.73 4.99 -9.77
N VAL A 310 -0.58 4.60 -9.20
CA VAL A 310 0.65 5.40 -9.09
C VAL A 310 1.52 5.34 -10.34
N ALA A 311 1.35 4.34 -11.20
CA ALA A 311 2.10 4.29 -12.44
C ALA A 311 1.46 5.23 -13.48
N ARG A 312 2.30 5.86 -14.30
CA ARG A 312 1.88 6.69 -15.42
C ARG A 312 2.54 6.18 -16.69
N SER A 313 1.81 6.24 -17.79
CA SER A 313 2.39 5.98 -19.11
C SER A 313 1.82 6.99 -20.09
N TRP A 314 2.69 7.46 -20.99
CA TRP A 314 2.28 8.35 -22.05
C TRP A 314 1.58 7.52 -23.13
N VAL A 315 0.34 7.89 -23.47
CA VAL A 315 -0.44 7.20 -24.49
C VAL A 315 -0.87 8.20 -25.54
N THR A 316 -0.53 7.89 -26.80
CA THR A 316 -0.94 8.64 -27.99
C THR A 316 -2.16 8.03 -28.67
N SER A 317 -2.45 6.75 -28.42
CA SER A 317 -3.54 6.03 -29.10
C SER A 317 -4.92 6.48 -28.63
N PRO A 318 -5.82 6.89 -29.54
CA PRO A 318 -7.18 7.32 -29.21
C PRO A 318 -8.04 6.21 -28.59
N GLU A 319 -7.74 4.93 -28.85
CA GLU A 319 -8.51 3.78 -28.36
C GLU A 319 -8.54 3.70 -26.82
N LEU A 320 -7.43 4.06 -26.18
CA LEU A 320 -7.30 4.03 -24.72
C LEU A 320 -7.82 5.31 -24.05
N LEU A 321 -8.15 6.34 -24.84
CA LEU A 321 -8.41 7.68 -24.35
C LEU A 321 -9.91 7.98 -24.15
N GLU A 322 -10.80 7.00 -24.33
CA GLU A 322 -12.26 7.12 -24.13
C GLU A 322 -12.85 8.40 -24.76
N GLY A 323 -12.39 8.74 -25.98
CA GLY A 323 -12.85 9.92 -26.73
C GLY A 323 -12.12 11.23 -26.44
N ALA A 324 -11.12 11.24 -25.55
CA ALA A 324 -10.24 12.39 -25.41
C ALA A 324 -9.27 12.48 -26.60
N GLN A 325 -9.25 13.62 -27.28
CA GLN A 325 -8.27 13.92 -28.32
C GLN A 325 -6.94 14.34 -27.67
N GLY A 326 -5.85 13.83 -28.20
CA GLY A 326 -4.49 14.22 -27.80
C GLY A 326 -3.79 13.23 -26.87
N ALA A 327 -2.47 13.20 -26.99
CA ALA A 327 -1.64 12.34 -26.16
C ALA A 327 -1.66 12.83 -24.70
N LYS A 328 -1.78 11.89 -23.75
CA LYS A 328 -1.83 12.23 -22.33
C LYS A 328 -1.19 11.15 -21.44
N TRP A 329 -0.84 11.56 -20.24
CA TRP A 329 -0.45 10.63 -19.18
C TRP A 329 -1.69 9.92 -18.65
N VAL A 330 -1.66 8.58 -18.68
CA VAL A 330 -2.74 7.74 -18.16
C VAL A 330 -2.30 6.93 -16.95
N ALA A 331 -3.25 6.66 -16.06
CA ALA A 331 -3.01 6.03 -14.77
C ALA A 331 -3.09 4.51 -14.82
N PHE A 332 -2.10 3.83 -14.22
CA PHE A 332 -2.10 2.38 -14.02
C PHE A 332 -1.75 2.02 -12.58
N HIS A 333 -2.30 0.91 -12.08
CA HIS A 333 -1.67 0.23 -10.95
C HIS A 333 -0.35 -0.38 -11.40
N VAL A 334 0.64 -0.46 -10.50
CA VAL A 334 1.97 -1.00 -10.81
C VAL A 334 1.90 -2.40 -11.45
N GLY A 335 1.04 -3.28 -10.92
CA GLY A 335 0.85 -4.62 -11.48
C GLY A 335 0.09 -4.65 -12.81
N CYS A 336 -0.73 -3.64 -13.10
CA CYS A 336 -1.47 -3.54 -14.36
C CYS A 336 -0.60 -3.06 -15.52
N GLN A 337 0.40 -2.23 -15.26
CA GLN A 337 1.31 -1.72 -16.29
C GLN A 337 2.19 -2.82 -16.90
N GLN A 338 2.52 -3.86 -16.12
CA GLN A 338 3.42 -4.94 -16.54
C GLN A 338 2.73 -6.12 -17.24
N SER A 339 1.39 -6.13 -17.27
CA SER A 339 0.60 -7.25 -17.78
C SER A 339 -0.04 -6.92 -19.11
#